data_AF-E9GK41-F1
#
_entry.id   AF-E9GK41-F1
#
_cell.length_a   1.000
_cell.length_b   1.000
_cell.length_c   1.000
_cell.angle_alpha   90.00
_cell.angle_beta   90.00
_cell.angle_gamma   90.00
#
_symmetry.space_group_name_H-M   'P 1'
#
loop_
_entity.id
_entity.type
_entity.pdbx_description
1 polymer ?
#
loop_
_entity_poly.entity_id
_entity_poly.type
_entity_poly.pdbx_seq_one_letter_code
_entity_poly.pdbx_strand_id
1 'polypeptide(L)'
;MTTPTNEASWRGMKGHVTRWINNIQKFDNVQMDLTTLNQVLVAESNLRNTYSKYKRISEGVARDMEQAGATQEEFQEEVDSQIKVEEEVGDALMIVKRKREELKEIQAAEERKRHEDMLLLMFKTQQIAADATRAQEKADQDAARAQEKIDEDAARAQERAIRQQENQDKQNLFRQLIAAIPAAAAPGAPAAPAAVASTKLPKRQIKPFKGDVLEWTAFWEGYNAAVHGSAIPALKNFIPLEGREWITSDKEKLLCILD
;
A
#
# COMPACT_ATOMS: atom_id res chain seq x y z
N MET A 1 -61.02 -50.38 -22.74
CA MET A 1 -59.93 -49.75 -23.50
C MET A 1 -58.64 -50.52 -23.24
N THR A 2 -57.73 -50.54 -24.22
CA THR A 2 -56.33 -50.94 -24.04
C THR A 2 -55.50 -49.68 -23.79
N THR A 3 -54.74 -49.62 -22.70
CA THR A 3 -53.83 -48.51 -22.40
C THR A 3 -52.80 -48.34 -23.53
N PRO A 4 -52.47 -47.11 -23.96
CA PRO A 4 -51.42 -46.86 -24.96
C PRO A 4 -50.09 -47.50 -24.56
N THR A 5 -49.43 -48.16 -25.51
CA THR A 5 -48.18 -48.93 -25.28
C THR A 5 -47.10 -48.11 -24.58
N ASN A 6 -47.06 -46.81 -24.84
CA ASN A 6 -46.06 -45.89 -24.32
C ASN A 6 -46.46 -45.11 -23.04
N GLU A 7 -47.68 -45.28 -22.51
CA GLU A 7 -48.21 -44.43 -21.43
C GLU A 7 -47.38 -44.48 -20.13
N ALA A 8 -46.95 -45.68 -19.72
CA ALA A 8 -46.11 -45.85 -18.53
C ALA A 8 -44.73 -45.16 -18.67
N SER A 9 -44.13 -45.26 -19.86
CA SER A 9 -42.87 -44.59 -20.21
C SER A 9 -43.02 -43.07 -20.23
N TRP A 10 -44.17 -42.58 -20.72
CA TRP A 10 -44.53 -41.17 -20.73
C TRP A 10 -44.69 -40.62 -19.30
N ARG A 11 -45.47 -41.29 -18.43
CA ARG A 11 -45.63 -40.89 -17.01
C ARG A 11 -44.29 -40.85 -16.28
N GLY A 12 -43.43 -41.84 -16.49
CA GLY A 12 -42.08 -41.89 -15.93
C GLY A 12 -41.19 -40.73 -16.42
N MET A 13 -41.19 -40.43 -17.72
CA MET A 13 -40.39 -39.33 -18.28
C MET A 13 -40.90 -37.96 -17.83
N LYS A 14 -42.23 -37.77 -17.72
CA LYS A 14 -42.84 -36.55 -17.16
C LYS A 14 -42.35 -36.30 -15.73
N GLY A 15 -42.33 -37.33 -14.88
CA GLY A 15 -41.76 -37.25 -13.52
C GLY A 15 -40.26 -36.89 -13.49
N HIS A 16 -39.47 -37.35 -14.47
CA HIS A 16 -38.08 -36.93 -14.60
C HIS A 16 -37.94 -35.45 -15.01
N VAL A 17 -38.77 -34.96 -15.92
CA VAL A 17 -38.80 -33.55 -16.35
C VAL A 17 -39.17 -32.63 -15.17
N THR A 18 -40.26 -32.91 -14.45
CA THR A 18 -40.66 -32.17 -13.24
C THR A 18 -39.58 -32.18 -12.16
N ARG A 19 -38.86 -33.29 -11.97
CA ARG A 19 -37.72 -33.35 -11.03
C ARG A 19 -36.59 -32.39 -11.41
N TRP A 20 -36.31 -32.19 -12.69
CA TRP A 20 -35.27 -31.27 -13.15
C TRP A 20 -35.73 -29.80 -13.15
N ILE A 21 -36.99 -29.51 -13.46
CA ILE A 21 -37.63 -28.20 -13.23
C ILE A 21 -37.49 -27.80 -11.75
N ASN A 22 -37.92 -28.65 -10.84
CA ASN A 22 -37.83 -28.43 -9.39
C ASN A 22 -36.37 -28.32 -8.89
N ASN A 23 -35.39 -28.86 -9.62
CA ASN A 23 -33.98 -28.66 -9.31
C ASN A 23 -33.45 -27.28 -9.74
N ILE A 24 -33.93 -26.74 -10.86
CA ILE A 24 -33.58 -25.39 -11.33
C ILE A 24 -34.26 -24.32 -10.47
N GLN A 25 -35.54 -24.49 -10.16
CA GLN A 25 -36.33 -23.54 -9.35
C GLN A 25 -35.72 -23.25 -7.96
N LYS A 26 -35.02 -24.22 -7.35
CA LYS A 26 -34.30 -24.03 -6.08
C LYS A 26 -33.28 -22.89 -6.12
N PHE A 27 -32.72 -22.60 -7.28
CA PHE A 27 -31.70 -21.57 -7.44
C PHE A 27 -32.28 -20.16 -7.66
N ASP A 28 -33.59 -20.00 -7.84
CA ASP A 28 -34.17 -18.71 -8.24
C ASP A 28 -33.84 -17.57 -7.25
N ASN A 29 -34.05 -17.83 -5.96
CA ASN A 29 -33.75 -16.89 -4.88
C ASN A 29 -32.32 -17.04 -4.31
N VAL A 30 -31.44 -17.80 -4.97
CA VAL A 30 -30.05 -17.99 -4.55
C VAL A 30 -29.16 -16.94 -5.22
N GLN A 31 -28.27 -16.31 -4.44
CA GLN A 31 -27.27 -15.38 -4.95
C GLN A 31 -26.34 -16.11 -5.92
N MET A 32 -26.10 -15.51 -7.09
CA MET A 32 -25.30 -16.15 -8.13
C MET A 32 -23.79 -16.06 -7.88
N ASP A 33 -23.13 -17.21 -7.93
CA ASP A 33 -21.67 -17.37 -8.00
C ASP A 33 -21.32 -18.41 -9.08
N LEU A 34 -20.03 -18.59 -9.38
CA LEU A 34 -19.58 -19.56 -10.39
C LEU A 34 -19.96 -21.01 -10.03
N THR A 35 -19.96 -21.36 -8.73
CA THR A 35 -20.34 -22.70 -8.24
C THR A 35 -21.82 -22.98 -8.50
N THR A 36 -22.68 -22.02 -8.14
CA THR A 36 -24.12 -22.07 -8.35
C THR A 36 -24.45 -22.12 -9.83
N LEU A 37 -23.80 -21.30 -10.67
CA LEU A 37 -23.99 -21.36 -12.12
C LEU A 37 -23.67 -22.76 -12.66
N ASN A 38 -22.53 -23.35 -12.28
CA ASN A 38 -22.17 -24.69 -12.73
C ASN A 38 -23.22 -25.75 -12.35
N GLN A 39 -23.82 -25.67 -11.15
CA GLN A 39 -24.92 -26.55 -10.75
C GLN A 39 -26.19 -26.31 -11.59
N VAL A 40 -26.55 -25.05 -11.84
CA VAL A 40 -27.67 -24.65 -12.71
C VAL A 40 -27.47 -25.14 -14.15
N LEU A 41 -26.25 -25.07 -14.69
CA LEU A 41 -25.92 -25.57 -16.04
C LEU A 41 -26.01 -27.10 -16.15
N VAL A 42 -25.59 -27.83 -15.12
CA VAL A 42 -25.78 -29.29 -15.05
C VAL A 42 -27.27 -29.64 -14.99
N ALA A 43 -28.08 -28.88 -14.24
CA ALA A 43 -29.52 -29.06 -14.21
C ALA A 43 -30.19 -28.71 -15.56
N GLU A 44 -29.76 -27.63 -16.22
CA GLU A 44 -30.22 -27.23 -17.57
C GLU A 44 -29.98 -28.36 -18.60
N SER A 45 -28.76 -28.90 -18.64
CA SER A 45 -28.39 -29.98 -19.56
C SER A 45 -29.24 -31.23 -19.35
N ASN A 46 -29.45 -31.63 -18.09
CA ASN A 46 -30.29 -32.78 -17.76
C ASN A 46 -31.78 -32.54 -18.04
N LEU A 47 -32.28 -31.32 -17.83
CA LEU A 47 -33.65 -30.95 -18.20
C LEU A 47 -33.84 -31.04 -19.72
N ARG A 48 -32.96 -30.42 -20.51
CA ARG A 48 -33.03 -30.47 -21.98
C ARG A 48 -32.98 -31.90 -22.50
N ASN A 49 -32.15 -32.76 -21.92
CA ASN A 49 -32.01 -34.18 -22.28
C ASN A 49 -33.28 -35.00 -21.97
N THR A 50 -33.84 -34.84 -20.76
CA THR A 50 -35.07 -35.55 -20.34
C THR A 50 -36.31 -35.04 -21.08
N TYR A 51 -36.42 -33.73 -21.30
CA TYR A 51 -37.48 -33.13 -22.11
C TYR A 51 -37.43 -33.57 -23.59
N SER A 52 -36.23 -33.63 -24.18
CA SER A 52 -36.03 -34.16 -25.54
C SER A 52 -36.42 -35.64 -25.69
N LYS A 53 -36.47 -36.39 -24.58
CA LYS A 53 -36.98 -37.77 -24.54
C LYS A 53 -38.49 -37.79 -24.31
N TYR A 54 -39.01 -36.95 -23.41
CA TYR A 54 -40.44 -36.78 -23.17
C TYR A 54 -41.19 -36.50 -24.48
N LYS A 55 -40.75 -35.50 -25.24
CA LYS A 55 -41.41 -35.08 -26.49
C LYS A 55 -41.49 -36.21 -27.54
N ARG A 56 -40.43 -37.00 -27.72
CA ARG A 56 -40.44 -38.18 -28.63
C ARG A 56 -41.41 -39.28 -28.18
N ILE A 57 -41.62 -39.42 -26.86
CA ILE A 57 -42.55 -40.40 -26.30
C ILE A 57 -43.98 -39.88 -26.38
N SER A 58 -44.22 -38.58 -26.14
CA SER A 58 -45.56 -37.97 -26.24
C SER A 58 -46.06 -37.90 -27.70
N GLU A 59 -45.17 -37.64 -28.66
CA GLU A 59 -45.41 -37.86 -30.10
C GLU A 59 -45.80 -39.31 -30.42
N GLY A 60 -45.30 -40.28 -29.65
CA GLY A 60 -45.69 -41.69 -29.73
C GLY A 60 -47.08 -41.95 -29.14
N VAL A 61 -47.34 -41.49 -27.93
CA VAL A 61 -48.63 -41.62 -27.23
C VAL A 61 -49.77 -41.05 -28.09
N ALA A 62 -49.59 -39.88 -28.73
CA ALA A 62 -50.61 -39.32 -29.62
C ALA A 62 -51.00 -40.25 -30.79
N ARG A 63 -50.03 -40.97 -31.39
CA ARG A 63 -50.30 -41.96 -32.45
C ARG A 63 -50.91 -43.25 -31.90
N ASP A 64 -50.47 -43.69 -30.72
CA ASP A 64 -51.06 -44.85 -30.03
C ASP A 64 -52.54 -44.59 -29.68
N MET A 65 -52.89 -43.36 -29.28
CA MET A 65 -54.26 -42.94 -28.96
C MET A 65 -55.17 -42.89 -30.21
N GLU A 66 -54.66 -42.36 -31.32
CA GLU A 66 -55.37 -42.40 -32.62
C GLU A 66 -55.68 -43.85 -33.05
N GLN A 67 -54.70 -44.76 -32.93
CA GLN A 67 -54.89 -46.18 -33.25
C GLN A 67 -55.79 -46.93 -32.26
N ALA A 68 -55.81 -46.51 -30.99
CA ALA A 68 -56.69 -47.08 -29.96
C ALA A 68 -58.16 -46.62 -30.07
N GLY A 69 -58.46 -45.63 -30.93
CA GLY A 69 -59.78 -45.02 -31.03
C GLY A 69 -60.13 -44.16 -29.80
N ALA A 70 -59.14 -43.45 -29.25
CA ALA A 70 -59.34 -42.53 -28.13
C ALA A 70 -60.36 -41.43 -28.46
N THR A 71 -61.04 -40.93 -27.43
CA THR A 71 -62.00 -39.84 -27.56
C THR A 71 -61.31 -38.49 -27.80
N GLN A 72 -62.06 -37.53 -28.35
CA GLN A 72 -61.60 -36.16 -28.53
C GLN A 72 -61.23 -35.48 -27.21
N GLU A 73 -61.86 -35.89 -26.11
CA GLU A 73 -61.61 -35.39 -24.75
C GLU A 73 -60.27 -35.92 -24.20
N GLU A 74 -60.02 -37.23 -24.28
CA GLU A 74 -58.72 -37.84 -23.94
C GLU A 74 -57.56 -37.24 -24.76
N PHE A 75 -57.78 -36.95 -26.05
CA PHE A 75 -56.77 -36.28 -26.89
C PHE A 75 -56.50 -34.84 -26.45
N GLN A 76 -57.54 -34.09 -26.07
CA GLN A 76 -57.38 -32.73 -25.55
C GLN A 76 -56.65 -32.71 -24.19
N GLU A 77 -56.97 -33.64 -23.28
CA GLU A 77 -56.27 -33.78 -22.00
C GLU A 77 -54.77 -34.02 -22.21
N GLU A 78 -54.37 -34.86 -23.17
CA GLU A 78 -52.95 -35.11 -23.46
C GLU A 78 -52.27 -33.90 -24.13
N VAL A 79 -52.98 -33.15 -24.98
CA VAL A 79 -52.47 -31.89 -25.56
C VAL A 79 -52.24 -30.83 -24.46
N ASP A 80 -53.21 -30.60 -23.59
CA ASP A 80 -53.09 -29.64 -22.47
C ASP A 80 -51.99 -30.07 -21.48
N SER A 81 -51.89 -31.38 -21.25
CA SER A 81 -50.85 -32.04 -20.45
C SER A 81 -49.45 -31.90 -21.06
N GLN A 82 -49.31 -31.81 -22.38
CA GLN A 82 -48.06 -31.50 -23.08
C GLN A 82 -47.75 -30.00 -23.04
N ILE A 83 -48.71 -29.13 -23.37
CA ILE A 83 -48.56 -27.65 -23.35
C ILE A 83 -48.04 -27.20 -21.99
N LYS A 84 -48.68 -27.64 -20.91
CA LYS A 84 -48.25 -27.32 -19.54
C LYS A 84 -46.80 -27.75 -19.24
N VAL A 85 -46.33 -28.87 -19.79
CA VAL A 85 -44.94 -29.30 -19.62
C VAL A 85 -43.98 -28.48 -20.49
N GLU A 86 -44.39 -28.03 -21.68
CA GLU A 86 -43.61 -27.08 -22.48
C GLU A 86 -43.45 -25.73 -21.74
N GLU A 87 -44.52 -25.25 -21.10
CA GLU A 87 -44.54 -24.02 -20.27
C GLU A 87 -43.64 -24.14 -19.02
N GLU A 88 -43.83 -25.17 -18.19
CA GLU A 88 -43.01 -25.38 -16.98
C GLU A 88 -41.50 -25.53 -17.30
N VAL A 89 -41.16 -26.10 -18.47
CA VAL A 89 -39.79 -26.16 -18.99
C VAL A 89 -39.31 -24.78 -19.47
N GLY A 90 -40.17 -24.01 -20.13
CA GLY A 90 -39.88 -22.63 -20.55
C GLY A 90 -39.51 -21.73 -19.36
N ASP A 91 -40.33 -21.75 -18.31
CA ASP A 91 -40.09 -21.00 -17.07
C ASP A 91 -38.78 -21.41 -16.38
N ALA A 92 -38.52 -22.71 -16.26
CA ALA A 92 -37.25 -23.20 -15.72
C ALA A 92 -36.05 -22.69 -16.54
N LEU A 93 -36.12 -22.72 -17.87
CA LEU A 93 -35.05 -22.20 -18.73
C LEU A 93 -34.91 -20.67 -18.65
N MET A 94 -35.99 -19.93 -18.35
CA MET A 94 -35.93 -18.49 -18.06
C MET A 94 -35.21 -18.17 -16.74
N ILE A 95 -35.34 -19.02 -15.71
CA ILE A 95 -34.51 -18.94 -14.49
C ILE A 95 -33.03 -19.12 -14.87
N VAL A 96 -32.69 -20.15 -15.68
CA VAL A 96 -31.30 -20.37 -16.13
C VAL A 96 -30.75 -19.17 -16.91
N LYS A 97 -31.55 -18.58 -17.79
CA LYS A 97 -31.16 -17.38 -18.55
C LYS A 97 -30.89 -16.19 -17.62
N ARG A 98 -31.79 -15.91 -16.68
CA ARG A 98 -31.62 -14.86 -15.64
C ARG A 98 -30.32 -15.10 -14.86
N LYS A 99 -30.08 -16.32 -14.38
CA LYS A 99 -28.87 -16.68 -13.61
C LYS A 99 -27.55 -16.56 -14.40
N ARG A 100 -27.57 -16.76 -15.72
CA ARG A 100 -26.39 -16.49 -16.58
C ARG A 100 -26.05 -15.00 -16.67
N GLU A 101 -27.06 -14.13 -16.78
CA GLU A 101 -26.86 -12.68 -16.83
C GLU A 101 -26.50 -12.11 -15.44
N GLU A 102 -27.09 -12.61 -14.34
CA GLU A 102 -26.71 -12.21 -12.96
C GLU A 102 -25.20 -12.36 -12.71
N LEU A 103 -24.58 -13.49 -13.07
CA LEU A 103 -23.13 -13.69 -12.86
C LEU A 103 -22.29 -12.69 -13.69
N LYS A 104 -22.73 -12.41 -14.92
CA LYS A 104 -22.08 -11.51 -15.87
C LYS A 104 -22.19 -10.05 -15.44
N GLU A 105 -23.31 -9.65 -14.83
CA GLU A 105 -23.47 -8.33 -14.21
C GLU A 105 -22.59 -8.19 -12.96
N ILE A 106 -22.48 -9.22 -12.12
CA ILE A 106 -21.56 -9.26 -10.97
C ILE A 106 -20.11 -9.11 -11.44
N GLN A 107 -19.68 -9.88 -12.43
CA GLN A 107 -18.32 -9.78 -13.00
C GLN A 107 -18.05 -8.40 -13.59
N ALA A 108 -18.96 -7.84 -14.38
CA ALA A 108 -18.80 -6.50 -14.95
C ALA A 108 -18.81 -5.38 -13.88
N ALA A 109 -19.54 -5.56 -12.78
CA ALA A 109 -19.52 -4.63 -11.65
C ALA A 109 -18.20 -4.71 -10.85
N GLU A 110 -17.65 -5.90 -10.68
CA GLU A 110 -16.34 -6.09 -10.06
C GLU A 110 -15.22 -5.52 -10.94
N GLU A 111 -15.29 -5.72 -12.27
CA GLU A 111 -14.36 -5.12 -13.22
C GLU A 111 -14.41 -3.60 -13.21
N ARG A 112 -15.60 -2.97 -13.17
CA ARG A 112 -15.72 -1.52 -13.03
C ARG A 112 -15.03 -1.02 -11.76
N LYS A 113 -15.26 -1.66 -10.62
CA LYS A 113 -14.56 -1.33 -9.36
C LYS A 113 -13.04 -1.44 -9.49
N ARG A 114 -12.53 -2.54 -10.08
CA ARG A 114 -11.07 -2.71 -10.33
C ARG A 114 -10.49 -1.58 -11.20
N HIS A 115 -11.23 -1.08 -12.19
CA HIS A 115 -10.81 0.06 -13.00
C HIS A 115 -10.89 1.39 -12.23
N GLU A 116 -11.94 1.61 -11.43
CA GLU A 116 -12.11 2.80 -10.58
C GLU A 116 -11.00 2.89 -9.51
N ASP A 117 -10.70 1.78 -8.82
CA ASP A 117 -9.61 1.68 -7.84
C ASP A 117 -8.23 1.91 -8.50
N MET A 118 -8.01 1.37 -9.70
CA MET A 118 -6.77 1.60 -10.48
C MET A 118 -6.61 3.07 -10.87
N LEU A 119 -7.68 3.73 -11.34
CA LEU A 119 -7.67 5.15 -11.68
C LEU A 119 -7.40 6.02 -10.44
N LEU A 120 -8.03 5.68 -9.30
CA LEU A 120 -7.79 6.35 -8.03
C LEU A 120 -6.35 6.18 -7.54
N LEU A 121 -5.75 4.99 -7.74
CA LEU A 121 -4.35 4.72 -7.41
C LEU A 121 -3.38 5.50 -8.32
N MET A 122 -3.65 5.58 -9.62
CA MET A 122 -2.87 6.40 -10.56
C MET A 122 -2.94 7.88 -10.18
N PHE A 123 -4.13 8.40 -9.88
CA PHE A 123 -4.32 9.79 -9.46
C PHE A 123 -3.58 10.11 -8.15
N LYS A 124 -3.70 9.27 -7.12
CA LYS A 124 -2.96 9.41 -5.86
C LYS A 124 -1.44 9.37 -6.07
N THR A 125 -0.96 8.47 -6.93
CA THR A 125 0.47 8.38 -7.28
C THR A 125 0.98 9.66 -7.94
N GLN A 126 0.19 10.25 -8.85
CA GLN A 126 0.53 11.54 -9.48
C GLN A 126 0.53 12.70 -8.48
N GLN A 127 -0.42 12.75 -7.54
CA GLN A 127 -0.43 13.74 -6.46
C GLN A 127 0.82 13.62 -5.58
N ILE A 128 1.14 12.42 -5.11
CA ILE A 128 2.34 12.15 -4.29
C ILE A 128 3.62 12.56 -5.02
N ALA A 129 3.74 12.24 -6.32
CA ALA A 129 4.89 12.64 -7.13
C ALA A 129 5.00 14.18 -7.25
N ALA A 130 3.90 14.88 -7.55
CA ALA A 130 3.90 16.33 -7.69
C ALA A 130 4.14 17.07 -6.36
N ASP A 131 3.64 16.51 -5.25
CA ASP A 131 3.90 17.02 -3.90
C ASP A 131 5.37 16.81 -3.50
N ALA A 132 5.96 15.64 -3.83
CA ALA A 132 7.38 15.38 -3.63
C ALA A 132 8.28 16.32 -4.45
N THR A 133 7.96 16.57 -5.73
CA THR A 133 8.70 17.56 -6.54
C THR A 133 8.63 18.96 -5.92
N ARG A 134 7.46 19.41 -5.47
CA ARG A 134 7.31 20.73 -4.81
C ARG A 134 8.00 20.81 -3.44
N ALA A 135 8.09 19.69 -2.71
CA ALA A 135 8.85 19.62 -1.46
C ALA A 135 10.36 19.69 -1.72
N GLN A 136 10.86 18.99 -2.74
CA GLN A 136 12.26 19.01 -3.17
C GLN A 136 12.67 20.41 -3.63
N GLU A 137 11.91 21.01 -4.56
CA GLU A 137 12.20 22.36 -5.07
C GLU A 137 12.29 23.40 -3.94
N LYS A 138 11.39 23.30 -2.95
CA LYS A 138 11.45 24.17 -1.76
C LYS A 138 12.72 23.93 -0.93
N ALA A 139 13.10 22.67 -0.70
CA ALA A 139 14.31 22.33 0.04
C ALA A 139 15.57 22.86 -0.68
N ASP A 140 15.63 22.74 -2.00
CA ASP A 140 16.72 23.26 -2.84
C ASP A 140 16.79 24.79 -2.78
N GLN A 141 15.64 25.49 -2.85
CA GLN A 141 15.57 26.94 -2.68
C GLN A 141 16.01 27.40 -1.28
N ASP A 142 15.58 26.72 -0.21
CA ASP A 142 15.95 27.07 1.17
C ASP A 142 17.43 26.75 1.46
N ALA A 143 18.00 25.71 0.82
CA ALA A 143 19.44 25.42 0.85
C ALA A 143 20.27 26.49 0.11
N ALA A 144 19.83 26.92 -1.08
CA ALA A 144 20.50 28.01 -1.82
C ALA A 144 20.54 29.32 -1.01
N ARG A 145 19.43 29.70 -0.37
CA ARG A 145 19.35 30.86 0.54
C ARG A 145 20.21 30.72 1.79
N ALA A 146 20.48 29.49 2.25
CA ALA A 146 21.39 29.24 3.36
C ALA A 146 22.85 29.44 2.94
N GLN A 147 23.23 28.95 1.75
CA GLN A 147 24.57 29.15 1.20
C GLN A 147 24.86 30.62 0.91
N GLU A 148 23.93 31.33 0.27
CA GLU A 148 24.05 32.78 -0.02
C GLU A 148 24.38 33.59 1.25
N LYS A 149 23.73 33.27 2.38
CA LYS A 149 24.02 33.92 3.69
C LYS A 149 25.37 33.56 4.27
N ILE A 150 25.83 32.31 4.08
CA ILE A 150 27.17 31.88 4.50
C ILE A 150 28.23 32.65 3.70
N ASP A 151 28.02 32.81 2.40
CA ASP A 151 28.93 33.54 1.51
C ASP A 151 28.94 35.05 1.81
N GLU A 152 27.77 35.66 2.06
CA GLU A 152 27.68 37.03 2.57
C GLU A 152 28.45 37.22 3.90
N ASP A 153 28.24 36.33 4.88
CA ASP A 153 28.88 36.45 6.20
C ASP A 153 30.39 36.16 6.14
N ALA A 154 30.84 35.28 5.25
CA ALA A 154 32.25 35.06 4.95
C ALA A 154 32.89 36.33 4.34
N ALA A 155 32.23 36.98 3.37
CA ALA A 155 32.68 38.23 2.79
C ALA A 155 32.70 39.37 3.84
N ARG A 156 31.65 39.50 4.66
CA ARG A 156 31.58 40.45 5.78
C ARG A 156 32.67 40.20 6.83
N ALA A 157 33.04 38.94 7.09
CA ALA A 157 34.14 38.59 7.99
C ALA A 157 35.51 38.92 7.38
N GLN A 158 35.73 38.64 6.09
CA GLN A 158 36.95 38.96 5.37
C GLN A 158 37.20 40.48 5.32
N GLU A 159 36.17 41.29 5.04
CA GLU A 159 36.30 42.75 5.03
C GLU A 159 36.68 43.30 6.42
N ARG A 160 36.07 42.77 7.50
CA ARG A 160 36.43 43.11 8.87
C ARG A 160 37.89 42.76 9.18
N ALA A 161 38.38 41.61 8.73
CA ALA A 161 39.77 41.20 8.92
C ALA A 161 40.75 42.14 8.19
N ILE A 162 40.46 42.52 6.94
CA ILE A 162 41.26 43.49 6.18
C ILE A 162 41.30 44.85 6.89
N ARG A 163 40.14 45.40 7.26
CA ARG A 163 40.03 46.67 8.01
C ARG A 163 40.74 46.61 9.38
N GLN A 164 40.77 45.45 10.04
CA GLN A 164 41.50 45.25 11.29
C GLN A 164 43.02 45.22 11.07
N GLN A 165 43.49 44.52 10.04
CA GLN A 165 44.90 44.46 9.65
C GLN A 165 45.44 45.86 9.34
N GLU A 166 44.76 46.63 8.47
CA GLU A 166 45.15 48.01 8.17
C GLU A 166 45.31 48.89 9.41
N ASN A 167 44.43 48.72 10.40
CA ASN A 167 44.47 49.51 11.64
C ASN A 167 45.61 49.07 12.57
N GLN A 168 45.97 47.79 12.57
CA GLN A 168 47.17 47.30 13.25
C GLN A 168 48.44 47.83 12.58
N ASP A 169 48.50 47.83 11.25
CA ASP A 169 49.67 48.32 10.51
C ASP A 169 49.85 49.84 10.66
N LYS A 170 48.76 50.62 10.68
CA LYS A 170 48.77 52.04 11.04
C LYS A 170 49.31 52.27 12.46
N GLN A 171 48.92 51.44 13.44
CA GLN A 171 49.46 51.52 14.82
C GLN A 171 50.94 51.11 14.89
N ASN A 172 51.36 50.09 14.13
CA ASN A 172 52.75 49.64 14.05
C ASN A 172 53.65 50.73 13.44
N LEU A 173 53.21 51.38 12.36
CA LEU A 173 53.89 52.52 11.77
C LEU A 173 54.03 53.68 12.77
N PHE A 174 52.98 54.00 13.51
CA PHE A 174 53.01 55.05 14.53
C PHE A 174 53.96 54.72 15.69
N ARG A 175 54.03 53.45 16.12
CA ARG A 175 55.01 52.97 17.10
C ARG A 175 56.45 53.07 16.59
N GLN A 176 56.71 52.71 15.34
CA GLN A 176 58.04 52.86 14.73
C GLN A 176 58.46 54.33 14.64
N LEU A 177 57.53 55.22 14.26
CA LEU A 177 57.78 56.66 14.19
C LEU A 177 58.11 57.26 15.57
N ILE A 178 57.42 56.83 16.64
CA ILE A 178 57.74 57.23 18.02
C ILE A 178 59.09 56.65 18.46
N ALA A 179 59.39 55.39 18.13
CA ALA A 179 60.66 54.74 18.49
C ALA A 179 61.88 55.31 17.74
N ALA A 180 61.66 55.97 16.59
CA ALA A 180 62.69 56.69 15.84
C ALA A 180 63.02 58.08 16.45
N ILE A 181 62.22 58.58 17.39
CA ILE A 181 62.57 59.75 18.21
C ILE A 181 63.60 59.30 19.25
N PRO A 182 64.78 59.94 19.37
CA PRO A 182 65.84 59.50 20.29
C PRO A 182 65.49 59.82 21.75
N ALA A 183 64.69 58.95 22.37
CA ALA A 183 64.44 58.95 23.80
C ALA A 183 65.69 58.44 24.56
N ALA A 184 66.17 59.22 25.52
CA ALA A 184 67.29 58.81 26.37
C ALA A 184 66.96 57.56 27.20
N ALA A 185 67.90 56.62 27.31
CA ALA A 185 67.63 55.31 27.87
C ALA A 185 67.47 55.31 29.40
N ALA A 186 66.42 54.63 29.87
CA ALA A 186 66.28 54.13 31.23
C ALA A 186 65.62 52.72 31.18
N PRO A 187 66.14 51.70 31.90
CA PRO A 187 65.71 50.31 31.71
C PRO A 187 64.66 49.84 32.73
N GLY A 188 63.84 48.84 32.36
CA GLY A 188 63.11 48.02 33.34
C GLY A 188 61.78 47.42 32.88
N ALA A 189 61.80 46.22 32.32
CA ALA A 189 60.62 45.34 32.17
C ALA A 189 61.04 43.89 31.84
N PRO A 190 60.26 42.85 32.19
CA PRO A 190 59.31 42.75 33.31
C PRO A 190 59.55 41.49 34.18
N ALA A 191 58.71 41.28 35.19
CA ALA A 191 58.64 40.01 35.93
C ALA A 191 58.09 38.86 35.07
N ALA A 192 58.33 37.62 35.50
CA ALA A 192 58.05 36.42 34.72
C ALA A 192 56.55 36.17 34.45
N PRO A 193 56.17 35.65 33.26
CA PRO A 193 54.87 35.04 33.05
C PRO A 193 54.83 33.67 33.75
N ALA A 194 53.82 33.44 34.59
CA ALA A 194 53.59 32.13 35.19
C ALA A 194 53.21 31.11 34.10
N ALA A 195 53.73 29.88 34.21
CA ALA A 195 53.40 28.81 33.28
C ALA A 195 51.91 28.43 33.38
N VAL A 196 51.17 28.61 32.30
CA VAL A 196 49.76 28.18 32.22
C VAL A 196 49.74 26.65 32.23
N ALA A 197 49.27 26.07 33.34
CA ALA A 197 49.22 24.63 33.51
C ALA A 197 48.27 23.99 32.47
N SER A 198 48.80 23.10 31.63
CA SER A 198 47.98 22.35 30.68
C SER A 198 47.10 21.34 31.44
N THR A 199 45.84 21.71 31.66
CA THR A 199 44.82 20.86 32.25
C THR A 199 44.46 19.72 31.29
N LYS A 200 45.22 18.62 31.37
CA LYS A 200 44.92 17.37 30.65
C LYS A 200 43.48 16.95 30.96
N LEU A 201 42.63 16.88 29.94
CA LEU A 201 41.31 16.27 30.06
C LEU A 201 41.45 14.83 30.59
N PRO A 202 40.59 14.39 31.53
CA PRO A 202 40.56 13.00 31.94
C PRO A 202 40.30 12.09 30.75
N LYS A 203 41.19 11.11 30.50
CA LYS A 203 40.95 10.06 29.50
C LYS A 203 39.80 9.16 29.96
N ARG A 204 38.58 9.50 29.56
CA ARG A 204 37.37 8.69 29.79
C ARG A 204 37.54 7.31 29.14
N GLN A 205 37.64 6.26 29.95
CA GLN A 205 37.71 4.88 29.48
C GLN A 205 36.30 4.37 29.12
N ILE A 206 35.74 4.86 28.02
CA ILE A 206 34.52 4.30 27.44
C ILE A 206 34.89 2.94 26.85
N LYS A 207 34.21 1.86 27.30
CA LYS A 207 34.40 0.53 26.71
C LYS A 207 33.90 0.55 25.25
N PRO A 208 34.66 0.00 24.27
CA PRO A 208 34.19 -0.09 22.90
C PRO A 208 33.02 -1.07 22.79
N PHE A 209 31.88 -0.59 22.30
CA PHE A 209 30.70 -1.42 22.00
C PHE A 209 30.93 -2.24 20.73
N LYS A 210 30.42 -3.48 20.70
CA LYS A 210 30.65 -4.44 19.60
C LYS A 210 29.43 -4.76 18.74
N GLY A 211 28.30 -4.08 18.95
CA GLY A 211 27.07 -4.28 18.16
C GLY A 211 26.06 -5.27 18.76
N ASP A 212 26.32 -5.85 19.94
CA ASP A 212 25.36 -6.73 20.59
C ASP A 212 24.20 -5.94 21.23
N VAL A 213 22.99 -6.14 20.70
CA VAL A 213 21.77 -5.47 21.15
C VAL A 213 21.45 -5.75 22.63
N LEU A 214 21.88 -6.89 23.18
CA LEU A 214 21.67 -7.23 24.60
C LEU A 214 22.62 -6.47 25.54
N GLU A 215 23.81 -6.08 25.07
CA GLU A 215 24.74 -5.23 25.85
C GLU A 215 24.43 -3.73 25.72
N TRP A 216 23.60 -3.33 24.75
CA TRP A 216 23.34 -1.91 24.40
C TRP A 216 22.91 -1.05 25.59
N THR A 217 21.97 -1.53 26.42
CA THR A 217 21.47 -0.78 27.58
C THR A 217 22.57 -0.52 28.61
N ALA A 218 23.37 -1.53 28.93
CA ALA A 218 24.47 -1.42 29.89
C ALA A 218 25.63 -0.55 29.36
N PHE A 219 25.88 -0.61 28.05
CA PHE A 219 26.79 0.33 27.38
C PHE A 219 26.26 1.78 27.48
N TRP A 220 24.97 2.01 27.24
CA TRP A 220 24.39 3.35 27.23
C TRP A 220 24.30 3.99 28.62
N GLU A 221 24.05 3.21 29.67
CA GLU A 221 24.17 3.67 31.06
C GLU A 221 25.62 4.02 31.42
N GLY A 222 26.58 3.15 31.07
CA GLY A 222 28.01 3.41 31.27
C GLY A 222 28.52 4.63 30.51
N TYR A 223 28.02 4.85 29.28
CA TYR A 223 28.30 6.03 28.46
C TYR A 223 27.73 7.30 29.10
N ASN A 224 26.45 7.30 29.50
CA ASN A 224 25.84 8.44 30.19
C ASN A 224 26.56 8.77 31.50
N ALA A 225 26.91 7.78 32.32
CA ALA A 225 27.68 7.98 33.54
C ALA A 225 29.07 8.58 33.27
N ALA A 226 29.78 8.10 32.23
CA ALA A 226 31.08 8.64 31.84
C ALA A 226 30.99 10.06 31.24
N VAL A 227 29.90 10.40 30.54
CA VAL A 227 29.70 11.70 29.88
C VAL A 227 29.19 12.78 30.82
N HIS A 228 28.25 12.44 31.71
CA HIS A 228 27.58 13.39 32.61
C HIS A 228 28.07 13.36 34.07
N GLY A 229 28.80 12.31 34.48
CA GLY A 229 29.32 12.16 35.85
C GLY A 229 30.49 13.08 36.22
N SER A 230 31.00 13.89 35.28
CA SER A 230 31.99 14.93 35.57
C SER A 230 31.35 16.32 35.46
N ALA A 231 31.32 17.06 36.57
CA ALA A 231 30.78 18.42 36.62
C ALA A 231 31.65 19.40 35.80
N ILE A 232 31.29 19.57 34.53
CA ILE A 232 31.81 20.59 33.62
C ILE A 232 30.62 21.49 33.23
N PRO A 233 30.70 22.82 33.40
CA PRO A 233 29.60 23.73 33.04
C PRO A 233 29.21 23.60 31.56
N ALA A 234 27.94 23.87 31.24
CA ALA A 234 27.35 23.64 29.93
C ALA A 234 27.96 24.50 28.81
N LEU A 235 29.05 24.02 28.21
CA LEU A 235 29.71 24.57 27.03
C LEU A 235 29.83 23.50 25.95
N LYS A 236 28.96 23.61 24.93
CA LYS A 236 29.00 22.93 23.62
C LYS A 236 29.73 21.56 23.60
N ASN A 237 29.00 20.50 23.88
CA ASN A 237 29.43 19.11 23.65
C ASN A 237 29.53 18.81 22.13
N PHE A 238 30.59 19.30 21.48
CA PHE A 238 31.02 18.83 20.17
C PHE A 238 32.31 18.02 20.35
N ILE A 239 32.19 16.70 20.28
CA ILE A 239 33.33 15.79 20.10
C ILE A 239 33.34 15.42 18.61
N PRO A 240 34.39 15.73 17.84
CA PRO A 240 34.53 15.21 16.49
C PRO A 240 34.79 13.70 16.57
N LEU A 241 33.84 12.91 16.08
CA LEU A 241 34.07 11.50 15.78
C LEU A 241 34.55 11.42 14.33
N GLU A 242 35.71 10.82 14.11
CA GLU A 242 36.26 10.65 12.76
C GLU A 242 35.42 9.63 11.97
N GLY A 243 34.72 10.10 10.92
CA GLY A 243 34.30 9.25 9.80
C GLY A 243 32.99 8.46 9.91
N ARG A 244 31.87 9.10 10.31
CA ARG A 244 30.51 8.93 9.69
C ARG A 244 29.45 9.83 10.37
N GLU A 245 28.25 9.86 9.80
CA GLU A 245 27.24 10.94 9.95
C GLU A 245 25.80 10.39 10.12
N TRP A 246 24.82 11.02 10.78
CA TRP A 246 24.87 12.13 11.77
C TRP A 246 24.66 11.57 13.21
N ILE A 247 23.61 11.76 14.04
CA ILE A 247 22.35 12.55 14.10
C ILE A 247 22.22 13.10 15.55
N THR A 248 21.47 14.18 15.77
CA THR A 248 21.23 14.78 17.09
C THR A 248 20.47 13.89 18.09
N SER A 249 20.69 14.13 19.38
CA SER A 249 19.96 13.48 20.48
C SER A 249 18.51 13.94 20.57
N ASP A 250 17.58 13.13 20.05
CA ASP A 250 16.19 13.10 20.53
C ASP A 250 15.58 11.69 20.40
N LYS A 251 14.66 11.32 21.29
CA LYS A 251 14.42 9.89 21.62
C LYS A 251 13.56 9.08 20.64
N GLU A 252 12.96 9.68 19.62
CA GLU A 252 11.84 9.05 18.90
C GLU A 252 12.11 8.61 17.44
N LYS A 253 13.31 8.85 16.88
CA LYS A 253 13.61 8.45 15.49
C LYS A 253 15.02 7.89 15.30
N LEU A 254 15.09 6.57 15.12
CA LEU A 254 16.22 5.89 14.47
C LEU A 254 15.67 4.98 13.38
N LEU A 255 16.05 5.29 12.13
CA LEU A 255 15.89 4.38 10.98
C LEU A 255 17.29 3.91 10.60
N CYS A 256 17.49 2.61 10.41
CA CYS A 256 18.77 2.08 9.98
C CYS A 256 19.01 2.36 8.49
N ILE A 257 20.25 2.68 8.13
CA ILE A 257 20.79 2.45 6.79
C ILE A 257 21.97 1.49 6.96
N LEU A 258 22.03 0.47 6.12
CA LEU A 258 23.09 -0.54 6.08
C LEU A 258 24.03 -0.25 4.91
N ASP A 259 25.32 -0.12 5.21
CA ASP A 259 26.49 -0.34 4.31
C ASP A 259 27.76 -0.53 5.19
#